data_AF-A0AAN6PVX0-F1
#
_entry.id   AF-A0AAN6PVX0-F1
#
_cell.length_a   1.000
_cell.length_b   1.000
_cell.length_c   1.000
_cell.angle_alpha   90.00
_cell.angle_beta   90.00
_cell.angle_gamma   90.00
#
_symmetry.space_group_name_H-M   'P 1'
#
loop_
_entity.id
_entity.type
_entity.pdbx_description
1 polymer ?
#
loop_
_entity_poly.entity_id
_entity_poly.type
_entity_poly.pdbx_seq_one_letter_code
_entity_poly.pdbx_strand_id
1 'polypeptide(L)'
;MYKYPVDLLNERHERFVLWVPRSGSSAIPPPVLVIGTASRNLDAFQEIGRFPLALAGSKDQGIRLFTDVVMAFGHDPYSYIDFDHFHIRPTLERDNPDSYQSHVSGQLRDGYGGNSWRYIRSVRSYDPETGADATTVNPAWAFHRCHLARWMMNFGLDSMGGTSFSDGAQAVNYITSHDIEGYRKERLYNFLVSNGIWDVEKRAKLAFALLLTSVGIPMIFAGEEFADQMDRSVDMGKKQSDPVNYSRKNDGGWRQALFGYVATLVKFRTKCPALGEDDTDFFHVDGSPGGKIMAWRRGRVGDGRLPVVVVANFDDENTPGKDYFVPNWPDRDQAGWREVSQGRHVPADWVGREPLMAWEAKIYTRWSDDA
;
A
#
# COMPACT_ATOMS: atom_id res chain seq x y z
N MET A 1 18.00 -1.53 -19.07
CA MET A 1 17.49 -0.18 -18.77
C MET A 1 16.00 -0.15 -19.10
N TYR A 2 15.13 -0.57 -18.17
CA TYR A 2 13.68 -0.54 -18.37
C TYR A 2 13.14 0.77 -17.77
N LYS A 3 12.95 1.78 -18.62
CA LYS A 3 12.18 2.98 -18.28
C LYS A 3 10.72 2.54 -18.10
N TYR A 4 10.14 2.83 -16.94
CA TYR A 4 8.67 2.83 -16.82
C TYR A 4 8.12 3.83 -17.85
N PRO A 5 7.26 3.41 -18.78
CA PRO A 5 6.87 4.24 -19.92
C PRO A 5 5.89 5.38 -19.57
N VAL A 6 5.46 5.51 -18.32
CA VAL A 6 4.45 6.52 -17.95
C VAL A 6 4.77 7.18 -16.60
N ASP A 7 5.18 8.45 -16.66
CA ASP A 7 5.29 9.35 -15.51
C ASP A 7 3.93 10.05 -15.27
N LEU A 8 2.96 9.26 -14.78
CA LEU A 8 1.58 9.69 -14.52
C LEU A 8 1.43 10.70 -13.39
N LEU A 9 2.51 11.05 -12.67
CA LEU A 9 2.48 11.96 -11.54
C LEU A 9 2.91 13.36 -11.95
N ASN A 10 3.96 13.50 -12.76
CA ASN A 10 4.35 14.81 -13.30
C ASN A 10 3.40 15.31 -14.40
N GLU A 11 2.77 14.41 -15.16
CA GLU A 11 1.91 14.82 -16.28
C GLU A 11 0.51 15.30 -15.87
N ARG A 12 0.11 15.18 -14.58
CA ARG A 12 -1.20 15.62 -14.07
C ARG A 12 -1.47 17.12 -14.23
N HIS A 13 -0.43 17.92 -14.37
CA HIS A 13 -0.52 19.37 -14.54
C HIS A 13 -0.82 19.79 -16.00
N GLU A 14 -0.58 18.92 -16.98
CA GLU A 14 -0.74 19.25 -18.40
C GLU A 14 -1.60 18.26 -19.19
N ARG A 15 -1.87 17.06 -18.64
CA ARG A 15 -2.53 15.94 -19.31
C ARG A 15 -3.42 15.19 -18.30
N PHE A 16 -4.63 14.82 -18.71
CA PHE A 16 -5.61 14.13 -17.86
C PHE A 16 -5.92 12.73 -18.40
N VAL A 17 -6.37 11.85 -17.50
CA VAL A 17 -6.87 10.51 -17.85
C VAL A 17 -8.29 10.67 -18.36
N LEU A 18 -8.51 10.44 -19.66
CA LEU A 18 -9.85 10.40 -20.25
C LEU A 18 -10.30 8.94 -20.38
N TRP A 19 -11.50 8.66 -19.88
CA TRP A 19 -12.18 7.39 -20.06
C TRP A 19 -13.17 7.53 -21.22
N VAL A 20 -13.02 6.70 -22.26
CA VAL A 20 -13.92 6.63 -23.41
C VAL A 20 -14.27 5.17 -23.68
N PRO A 21 -15.53 4.72 -23.45
CA PRO A 21 -15.94 3.39 -23.82
C PRO A 21 -16.09 3.32 -25.35
N ARG A 22 -15.50 2.31 -25.98
CA ARG A 22 -15.85 1.93 -27.35
C ARG A 22 -16.34 0.50 -27.34
N SER A 23 -17.57 0.29 -27.80
CA SER A 23 -18.08 -1.04 -28.10
C SER A 23 -17.36 -1.56 -29.35
N GLY A 24 -16.31 -2.36 -29.13
CA GLY A 24 -15.80 -3.27 -30.15
C GLY A 24 -16.79 -4.43 -30.27
N SER A 25 -17.35 -4.61 -31.46
CA SER A 25 -18.31 -5.63 -31.88
C SER A 25 -18.36 -6.95 -31.08
N SER A 26 -19.58 -7.29 -30.65
CA SER A 26 -20.19 -8.63 -30.58
C SER A 26 -19.31 -9.81 -30.14
N ALA A 27 -19.05 -9.90 -28.84
CA ALA A 27 -19.01 -11.12 -28.01
C ALA A 27 -18.46 -10.68 -26.65
N ILE A 28 -19.35 -10.37 -25.70
CA ILE A 28 -19.07 -9.61 -24.47
C ILE A 28 -17.79 -10.09 -23.76
N PRO A 29 -16.64 -9.41 -23.93
CA PRO A 29 -15.46 -9.61 -23.09
C PRO A 29 -15.60 -8.73 -21.83
N PRO A 30 -14.82 -8.99 -20.77
CA PRO A 30 -14.80 -8.12 -19.59
C PRO A 30 -14.58 -6.65 -20.02
N PRO A 31 -15.14 -5.67 -19.30
CA PRO A 31 -14.92 -4.26 -19.60
C PRO A 31 -13.42 -3.99 -19.65
N VAL A 32 -12.97 -3.06 -20.50
CA VAL A 32 -11.55 -2.83 -20.74
C VAL A 32 -11.21 -1.41 -20.32
N LEU A 33 -10.28 -1.25 -19.37
CA LEU A 33 -9.71 0.05 -19.03
C LEU A 33 -8.76 0.47 -20.16
N VAL A 34 -9.13 1.52 -20.89
CA VAL A 34 -8.26 2.18 -21.86
C VAL A 34 -7.70 3.44 -21.21
N ILE A 35 -6.38 3.52 -21.10
CA ILE A 35 -5.63 4.67 -20.61
C ILE A 35 -5.05 5.36 -21.84
N GLY A 36 -5.21 6.67 -21.94
CA GLY A 36 -4.60 7.46 -23.00
C GLY A 36 -4.41 8.92 -22.60
N THR A 37 -3.63 9.65 -23.39
CA THR A 37 -3.50 11.10 -23.28
C THR A 37 -4.51 11.76 -24.21
N ALA A 38 -5.16 12.82 -23.76
CA ALA A 38 -5.97 13.69 -24.62
C ALA A 38 -5.31 15.06 -24.76
N SER A 39 -5.48 15.70 -25.92
CA SER A 39 -5.09 17.10 -26.11
C SER A 39 -5.91 18.01 -25.17
N ARG A 40 -5.41 19.22 -24.87
CA ARG A 40 -6.14 20.22 -24.06
C ARG A 40 -7.55 20.54 -24.60
N ASN A 41 -7.75 20.37 -25.90
CA ASN A 41 -9.01 20.68 -26.59
C ASN A 41 -9.89 19.44 -26.83
N LEU A 42 -9.50 18.25 -26.31
CA LEU A 42 -10.23 16.98 -26.42
C LEU A 42 -10.45 16.48 -27.86
N ASP A 43 -9.77 17.05 -28.86
CA ASP A 43 -9.92 16.71 -30.27
C ASP A 43 -9.11 15.49 -30.71
N ALA A 44 -8.15 15.06 -29.89
CA ALA A 44 -7.33 13.88 -30.13
C ALA A 44 -7.10 13.09 -28.84
N PHE A 45 -7.30 11.77 -28.91
CA PHE A 45 -7.00 10.81 -27.84
C PHE A 45 -5.95 9.81 -28.34
N GLN A 46 -4.82 9.72 -27.64
CA GLN A 46 -3.76 8.75 -27.89
C GLN A 46 -3.78 7.68 -26.80
N GLU A 47 -4.11 6.46 -27.17
CA GLU A 47 -4.08 5.31 -26.27
C GLU A 47 -2.64 4.99 -25.82
N ILE A 48 -2.44 4.90 -24.50
CA ILE A 48 -1.19 4.52 -23.81
C ILE A 48 -1.26 3.06 -23.36
N GLY A 49 -2.44 2.55 -23.00
CA GLY A 49 -2.59 1.19 -22.49
C GLY A 49 -4.04 0.71 -22.46
N ARG A 50 -4.20 -0.61 -22.51
CA ARG A 50 -5.49 -1.30 -22.56
C ARG A 50 -5.46 -2.51 -21.64
N PHE A 51 -6.33 -2.53 -20.65
CA PHE A 51 -6.31 -3.52 -19.57
C PHE A 51 -7.69 -4.18 -19.44
N PRO A 52 -7.82 -5.50 -19.66
CA PRO A 52 -9.06 -6.20 -19.42
C PRO A 52 -9.38 -6.21 -17.92
N LEU A 53 -10.59 -5.79 -17.55
CA LEU A 53 -11.10 -5.82 -16.18
C LEU A 53 -11.73 -7.19 -15.93
N ALA A 54 -10.90 -8.24 -15.95
CA ALA A 54 -11.33 -9.55 -15.49
C ALA A 54 -11.17 -9.62 -13.97
N LEU A 55 -12.15 -10.22 -13.27
CA LEU A 55 -11.94 -10.76 -11.92
C LEU A 55 -10.76 -11.73 -12.03
N ALA A 56 -9.65 -11.42 -11.36
CA ALA A 56 -8.57 -12.38 -11.21
C ALA A 56 -9.15 -13.59 -10.46
N GLY A 57 -9.43 -14.65 -11.22
CA GLY A 57 -9.85 -15.93 -10.67
C GLY A 57 -8.68 -16.52 -9.88
N SER A 58 -8.60 -16.20 -8.61
CA SER A 58 -7.81 -16.95 -7.64
C SER A 58 -8.47 -16.83 -6.28
N LYS A 59 -9.38 -17.76 -5.99
CA LYS A 59 -9.84 -18.08 -4.63
C LYS A 59 -8.73 -18.64 -3.74
N ASP A 60 -7.49 -18.75 -4.22
CA ASP A 60 -6.44 -19.57 -3.61
C ASP A 60 -5.28 -18.79 -2.96
N GLN A 61 -5.31 -17.45 -2.92
CA GLN A 61 -4.31 -16.68 -2.20
C GLN A 61 -4.98 -15.75 -1.19
N GLY A 62 -5.12 -16.24 0.05
CA GLY A 62 -5.73 -15.53 1.19
C GLY A 62 -4.95 -14.31 1.68
N ILE A 63 -4.22 -13.60 0.81
CA ILE A 63 -3.38 -12.46 1.17
C ILE A 63 -4.06 -11.18 0.71
N ARG A 64 -4.41 -10.33 1.68
CA ARG A 64 -4.98 -9.00 1.45
C ARG A 64 -3.91 -7.97 1.83
N LEU A 65 -3.80 -6.88 1.06
CA LEU A 65 -2.93 -5.73 1.31
C LEU A 65 -3.78 -4.46 1.15
N PHE A 66 -3.87 -3.59 2.13
CA PHE A 66 -4.51 -2.29 1.93
C PHE A 66 -3.48 -1.22 1.66
N THR A 67 -3.92 -0.18 1.00
CA THR A 67 -3.18 1.07 0.92
C THR A 67 -4.17 2.15 1.26
N ASP A 68 -3.80 2.94 2.25
CA ASP A 68 -4.64 4.01 2.75
C ASP A 68 -4.41 5.23 1.87
N VAL A 69 -5.26 5.35 0.86
CA VAL A 69 -5.28 6.48 -0.06
C VAL A 69 -6.54 7.26 0.22
N VAL A 70 -6.37 8.43 0.85
CA VAL A 70 -7.47 9.35 1.09
C VAL A 70 -7.98 9.87 -0.25
N MET A 71 -9.14 9.37 -0.67
CA MET A 71 -9.89 9.92 -1.81
C MET A 71 -10.85 11.05 -1.39
N ALA A 72 -10.88 11.42 -0.11
CA ALA A 72 -11.87 12.37 0.43
C ALA A 72 -11.76 13.79 -0.14
N PHE A 73 -10.63 14.13 -0.79
CA PHE A 73 -10.34 15.48 -1.27
C PHE A 73 -10.06 15.45 -2.78
N GLY A 74 -10.93 16.10 -3.55
CA GLY A 74 -10.87 16.17 -5.00
C GLY A 74 -9.73 17.05 -5.48
N HIS A 75 -8.57 16.44 -5.76
CA HIS A 75 -7.50 17.01 -6.57
C HIS A 75 -7.42 16.31 -7.93
N ASP A 76 -8.58 16.05 -8.51
CA ASP A 76 -8.74 15.33 -9.78
C ASP A 76 -9.13 16.29 -10.92
N PRO A 77 -9.02 15.86 -12.18
CA PRO A 77 -9.36 16.69 -13.34
C PRO A 77 -10.82 17.18 -13.39
N TYR A 78 -11.77 16.50 -12.73
CA TYR A 78 -13.17 16.93 -12.71
C TYR A 78 -13.37 18.19 -11.87
N SER A 79 -12.39 18.59 -11.07
CA SER A 79 -12.32 19.93 -10.47
C SER A 79 -12.39 21.06 -11.51
N TYR A 80 -11.96 20.80 -12.75
CA TYR A 80 -11.88 21.78 -13.82
C TYR A 80 -12.82 21.49 -14.98
N ILE A 81 -13.02 20.19 -15.28
CA ILE A 81 -13.78 19.76 -16.46
C ILE A 81 -15.28 19.71 -16.14
N ASP A 82 -15.66 19.31 -14.93
CA ASP A 82 -17.08 19.14 -14.57
C ASP A 82 -17.28 19.26 -13.05
N PHE A 83 -17.01 20.47 -12.54
CA PHE A 83 -17.04 20.71 -11.11
C PHE A 83 -18.41 20.41 -10.51
N ASP A 84 -19.49 20.88 -11.12
CA ASP A 84 -20.81 20.85 -10.49
C ASP A 84 -21.41 19.45 -10.38
N HIS A 85 -20.99 18.50 -11.21
CA HIS A 85 -21.44 17.11 -11.16
C HIS A 85 -20.63 16.25 -10.19
N PHE A 86 -19.35 16.56 -9.98
CA PHE A 86 -18.46 15.76 -9.14
C PHE A 86 -18.16 16.39 -7.79
N HIS A 87 -18.19 17.73 -7.70
CA HIS A 87 -17.74 18.52 -6.57
C HIS A 87 -18.80 19.52 -6.10
N ILE A 88 -18.62 19.99 -4.88
CA ILE A 88 -19.48 20.96 -4.21
C ILE A 88 -18.61 22.00 -3.51
N ARG A 89 -19.13 23.23 -3.40
CA ARG A 89 -18.57 24.27 -2.52
C ARG A 89 -19.49 24.43 -1.31
N PRO A 90 -19.18 23.77 -0.17
CA PRO A 90 -20.07 23.78 1.00
C PRO A 90 -20.49 25.17 1.48
N THR A 91 -19.59 26.14 1.36
CA THR A 91 -19.83 27.53 1.76
C THR A 91 -20.86 28.26 0.88
N LEU A 92 -21.02 27.84 -0.38
CA LEU A 92 -21.93 28.44 -1.36
C LEU A 92 -23.25 27.68 -1.50
N GLU A 93 -23.31 26.45 -1.00
CA GLU A 93 -24.44 25.53 -1.18
C GLU A 93 -24.98 25.04 0.16
N ARG A 94 -25.27 25.96 1.09
CA ARG A 94 -25.69 25.63 2.46
C ARG A 94 -27.03 24.88 2.54
N ASP A 95 -27.87 24.95 1.52
CA ASP A 95 -29.13 24.18 1.48
C ASP A 95 -28.92 22.75 1.00
N ASN A 96 -27.72 22.40 0.53
CA ASN A 96 -27.39 21.07 0.05
C ASN A 96 -26.92 20.18 1.23
N PRO A 97 -27.55 19.02 1.47
CA PRO A 97 -27.12 18.08 2.50
C PRO A 97 -25.66 17.63 2.36
N ASP A 98 -25.13 17.55 1.13
CA ASP A 98 -23.72 17.26 0.89
C ASP A 98 -22.82 18.35 1.47
N SER A 99 -23.28 19.55 1.79
CA SER A 99 -22.40 20.58 2.35
C SER A 99 -21.96 20.29 3.78
N TYR A 100 -22.51 19.27 4.46
CA TYR A 100 -22.31 19.06 5.89
C TYR A 100 -21.56 17.77 6.24
N GLN A 101 -20.85 17.80 7.37
CA GLN A 101 -20.16 16.62 7.90
C GLN A 101 -21.18 15.62 8.46
N SER A 102 -20.93 14.32 8.23
CA SER A 102 -21.84 13.25 8.68
C SER A 102 -21.82 13.01 10.19
N HIS A 103 -20.73 13.37 10.87
CA HIS A 103 -20.51 13.09 12.30
C HIS A 103 -20.74 14.29 13.22
N VAL A 104 -20.91 15.50 12.67
CA VAL A 104 -21.21 16.72 13.44
C VAL A 104 -22.32 17.51 12.76
N SER A 105 -23.41 17.73 13.50
CA SER A 105 -24.56 18.50 13.01
C SER A 105 -24.22 19.96 12.77
N GLY A 106 -24.64 20.50 11.61
CA GLY A 106 -24.49 21.92 11.28
C GLY A 106 -23.07 22.36 10.89
N GLN A 107 -22.09 21.47 10.93
CA GLN A 107 -20.72 21.77 10.52
C GLN A 107 -20.55 21.53 9.01
N LEU A 108 -20.12 22.57 8.28
CA LEU A 108 -19.82 22.43 6.86
C LEU A 108 -18.61 21.50 6.65
N ARG A 109 -18.61 20.75 5.55
CA ARG A 109 -17.43 20.02 5.08
C ARG A 109 -16.34 21.02 4.71
N ASP A 110 -15.13 20.72 5.15
CA ASP A 110 -13.92 21.34 4.64
C ASP A 110 -13.33 20.42 3.58
N GLY A 111 -12.79 21.00 2.50
CA GLY A 111 -12.10 20.26 1.45
C GLY A 111 -10.67 19.87 1.82
N TYR A 112 -10.16 20.32 2.97
CA TYR A 112 -8.82 19.99 3.52
C TYR A 112 -7.68 20.11 2.49
N GLY A 113 -7.73 21.17 1.68
CA GLY A 113 -6.76 21.45 0.62
C GLY A 113 -7.26 21.14 -0.80
N GLY A 114 -8.27 20.26 -0.97
CA GLY A 114 -8.90 19.92 -2.25
C GLY A 114 -10.37 20.36 -2.34
N ASN A 115 -11.12 19.77 -3.28
CA ASN A 115 -12.55 20.00 -3.45
C ASN A 115 -13.39 18.94 -2.71
N SER A 116 -14.53 19.37 -2.15
CA SER A 116 -15.49 18.44 -1.53
C SER A 116 -16.27 17.69 -2.62
N TRP A 117 -16.36 16.36 -2.52
CA TRP A 117 -17.13 15.54 -3.47
C TRP A 117 -18.63 15.70 -3.31
N ARG A 118 -19.37 15.77 -4.42
CA ARG A 118 -20.84 15.79 -4.44
C ARG A 118 -21.39 14.38 -4.63
N TYR A 119 -21.99 13.83 -3.59
CA TYR A 119 -22.46 12.46 -3.53
C TYR A 119 -23.91 12.29 -3.97
N ILE A 120 -24.80 13.21 -3.59
CA ILE A 120 -26.25 13.01 -3.81
C ILE A 120 -26.74 13.42 -5.20
N ARG A 121 -25.92 14.13 -5.98
CA ARG A 121 -26.30 14.55 -7.33
C ARG A 121 -26.27 13.38 -8.29
N SER A 122 -27.42 13.13 -8.89
CA SER A 122 -27.59 12.14 -9.94
C SER A 122 -27.63 12.79 -11.33
N VAL A 123 -27.07 12.11 -12.32
CA VAL A 123 -27.17 12.46 -13.74
C VAL A 123 -27.66 11.26 -14.53
N ARG A 124 -28.34 11.50 -15.65
CA ARG A 124 -28.69 10.44 -16.59
C ARG A 124 -27.57 10.33 -17.62
N SER A 125 -26.76 9.28 -17.51
CA SER A 125 -25.56 9.07 -18.34
C SER A 125 -25.29 7.58 -18.53
N TYR A 126 -24.19 7.24 -19.15
CA TYR A 126 -23.67 5.89 -19.17
C TYR A 126 -23.23 5.45 -17.75
N ASP A 127 -23.53 4.22 -17.37
CA ASP A 127 -23.07 3.59 -16.13
C ASP A 127 -21.79 2.76 -16.36
N PRO A 128 -20.64 3.17 -15.78
CA PRO A 128 -19.37 2.48 -15.96
C PRO A 128 -19.26 1.14 -15.23
N GLU A 129 -20.16 0.83 -14.30
CA GLU A 129 -20.18 -0.45 -13.63
C GLU A 129 -20.89 -1.52 -14.48
N THR A 130 -22.07 -1.17 -15.02
CA THR A 130 -22.92 -2.11 -15.76
C THR A 130 -22.74 -2.04 -17.28
N GLY A 131 -22.17 -0.95 -17.80
CA GLY A 131 -22.07 -0.67 -19.23
C GLY A 131 -23.38 -0.18 -19.86
N ALA A 132 -24.41 0.11 -19.06
CA ALA A 132 -25.72 0.51 -19.54
C ALA A 132 -25.81 2.01 -19.86
N ASP A 133 -26.31 2.34 -21.05
CA ASP A 133 -26.56 3.72 -21.48
C ASP A 133 -27.83 4.32 -20.83
N ALA A 134 -27.82 5.65 -20.65
CA ALA A 134 -28.94 6.44 -20.17
C ALA A 134 -29.51 6.02 -18.80
N THR A 135 -28.62 5.53 -17.92
CA THR A 135 -28.88 5.13 -16.55
C THR A 135 -28.70 6.31 -15.60
N THR A 136 -29.42 6.32 -14.49
CA THR A 136 -29.22 7.33 -13.44
C THR A 136 -28.03 6.94 -12.59
N VAL A 137 -26.98 7.78 -12.59
CA VAL A 137 -25.74 7.53 -11.85
C VAL A 137 -25.37 8.74 -11.00
N ASN A 138 -24.73 8.49 -9.85
CA ASN A 138 -24.09 9.54 -9.04
C ASN A 138 -22.62 9.65 -9.50
N PRO A 139 -22.20 10.74 -10.16
CA PRO A 139 -20.88 10.82 -10.79
C PRO A 139 -19.71 10.58 -9.82
N ALA A 140 -19.76 11.17 -8.63
CA ALA A 140 -18.73 10.95 -7.60
C ALA A 140 -18.67 9.48 -7.14
N TRP A 141 -19.83 8.79 -7.03
CA TRP A 141 -19.86 7.38 -6.64
C TRP A 141 -19.23 6.50 -7.71
N ALA A 142 -19.63 6.71 -8.97
CA ALA A 142 -19.06 6.00 -10.11
C ALA A 142 -17.54 6.22 -10.18
N PHE A 143 -17.07 7.46 -10.00
CA PHE A 143 -15.65 7.79 -9.97
C PHE A 143 -14.90 7.04 -8.86
N HIS A 144 -15.39 7.08 -7.62
CA HIS A 144 -14.73 6.38 -6.51
C HIS A 144 -14.75 4.86 -6.67
N ARG A 145 -15.86 4.29 -7.13
CA ARG A 145 -15.96 2.84 -7.41
C ARG A 145 -14.98 2.42 -8.50
N CYS A 146 -14.87 3.18 -9.58
CA CYS A 146 -13.89 2.91 -10.63
C CYS A 146 -12.44 3.09 -10.15
N HIS A 147 -12.18 4.11 -9.33
CA HIS A 147 -10.86 4.33 -8.75
C HIS A 147 -10.47 3.17 -7.81
N LEU A 148 -11.40 2.76 -6.96
CA LEU A 148 -11.25 1.60 -6.08
C LEU A 148 -11.04 0.32 -6.90
N ALA A 149 -11.88 0.05 -7.90
CA ALA A 149 -11.75 -1.12 -8.76
C ALA A 149 -10.40 -1.14 -9.50
N ARG A 150 -9.94 0.00 -10.03
CA ARG A 150 -8.61 0.14 -10.63
C ARG A 150 -7.50 -0.17 -9.63
N TRP A 151 -7.59 0.34 -8.41
CA TRP A 151 -6.64 0.01 -7.35
C TRP A 151 -6.68 -1.49 -7.04
N MET A 152 -7.86 -2.05 -6.78
CA MET A 152 -8.03 -3.46 -6.48
C MET A 152 -7.49 -4.35 -7.61
N MET A 153 -7.67 -3.99 -8.88
CA MET A 153 -7.11 -4.74 -10.01
C MET A 153 -5.60 -4.59 -10.19
N ASN A 154 -5.06 -3.40 -9.92
CA ASN A 154 -3.61 -3.16 -10.01
C ASN A 154 -2.84 -3.86 -8.89
N PHE A 155 -3.48 -4.10 -7.75
CA PHE A 155 -2.84 -4.63 -6.54
C PHE A 155 -3.41 -5.99 -6.07
N GLY A 156 -4.35 -6.59 -6.82
CA GLY A 156 -4.90 -7.93 -6.56
C GLY A 156 -5.74 -8.04 -5.29
N LEU A 157 -6.68 -7.12 -5.05
CA LEU A 157 -7.48 -7.04 -3.82
C LEU A 157 -8.92 -7.56 -4.00
N ASP A 158 -9.43 -8.28 -3.00
CA ASP A 158 -10.85 -8.69 -2.88
C ASP A 158 -11.50 -8.09 -1.62
N SER A 159 -12.82 -7.91 -1.66
CA SER A 159 -13.65 -7.11 -0.74
C SER A 159 -13.56 -7.51 0.75
N MET A 160 -13.62 -6.52 1.64
CA MET A 160 -13.77 -6.70 3.09
C MET A 160 -15.16 -6.24 3.56
N GLY A 161 -16.00 -7.18 3.97
CA GLY A 161 -17.23 -6.92 4.73
C GLY A 161 -17.09 -7.42 6.18
N GLY A 162 -17.33 -6.54 7.16
CA GLY A 162 -17.51 -6.93 8.57
C GLY A 162 -16.88 -5.95 9.55
N THR A 163 -17.69 -5.34 10.42
CA THR A 163 -17.32 -4.30 11.40
C THR A 163 -16.83 -4.85 12.75
N SER A 164 -16.26 -6.06 12.77
CA SER A 164 -15.62 -6.64 13.95
C SER A 164 -14.62 -7.72 13.55
N PHE A 165 -13.40 -7.67 14.07
CA PHE A 165 -12.38 -8.70 13.83
C PHE A 165 -12.67 -9.93 14.72
N SER A 166 -13.02 -11.05 14.10
CA SER A 166 -13.11 -12.38 14.72
C SER A 166 -11.84 -13.21 14.52
N ASP A 167 -10.90 -12.72 13.70
CA ASP A 167 -9.73 -13.43 13.19
C ASP A 167 -8.57 -12.42 13.01
N GLY A 168 -7.34 -12.84 13.34
CA GLY A 168 -6.13 -12.04 13.16
C GLY A 168 -5.88 -11.65 11.70
N ALA A 169 -6.29 -12.49 10.74
CA ALA A 169 -6.22 -12.20 9.31
C ALA A 169 -7.08 -11.01 8.87
N GLN A 170 -8.03 -10.56 9.71
CA GLN A 170 -8.88 -9.42 9.40
C GLN A 170 -8.29 -8.09 9.88
N ALA A 171 -7.27 -8.11 10.75
CA ALA A 171 -6.67 -6.90 11.29
C ALA A 171 -5.95 -6.09 10.21
N VAL A 172 -6.24 -4.79 10.13
CA VAL A 172 -5.48 -3.86 9.28
C VAL A 172 -4.30 -3.32 10.08
N ASN A 173 -3.10 -3.78 9.73
CA ASN A 173 -1.86 -3.38 10.39
C ASN A 173 -1.22 -2.23 9.62
N TYR A 174 -0.76 -1.19 10.31
CA TYR A 174 -0.08 -0.07 9.68
C TYR A 174 0.97 0.53 10.62
N ILE A 175 1.96 1.22 10.03
CA ILE A 175 2.98 1.96 10.78
C ILE A 175 2.48 3.40 11.03
N THR A 176 1.99 4.05 9.98
CA THR A 176 1.33 5.35 10.03
C THR A 176 0.07 5.33 9.15
N SER A 177 -0.83 6.29 9.38
CA SER A 177 -2.05 6.51 8.58
C SER A 177 -2.13 7.97 8.15
N HIS A 178 -3.16 8.32 7.38
CA HIS A 178 -3.46 9.72 7.07
C HIS A 178 -4.03 10.53 8.25
N ASP A 179 -4.36 9.88 9.37
CA ASP A 179 -4.97 10.55 10.52
C ASP A 179 -4.09 11.68 11.03
N ILE A 180 -4.75 12.73 11.50
CA ILE A 180 -4.16 13.93 12.09
C ILE A 180 -4.58 14.15 13.54
N GLU A 181 -5.61 13.42 13.98
CA GLU A 181 -6.16 13.56 15.33
C GLU A 181 -5.30 12.80 16.35
N GLY A 182 -4.74 13.54 17.30
CA GLY A 182 -4.03 12.99 18.45
C GLY A 182 -2.50 13.14 18.41
N TYR A 183 -1.89 12.68 19.50
CA TYR A 183 -0.44 12.77 19.72
C TYR A 183 0.33 11.78 18.82
N ARG A 184 1.46 12.22 18.25
CA ARG A 184 2.42 11.42 17.44
C ARG A 184 1.82 10.77 16.18
N LYS A 185 0.94 11.49 15.47
CA LYS A 185 0.42 11.10 14.16
C LYS A 185 1.26 11.62 12.99
N GLU A 186 2.55 11.85 13.17
CA GLU A 186 3.46 12.29 12.11
C GLU A 186 3.72 11.16 11.08
N ARG A 187 4.31 11.47 9.92
CA ARG A 187 4.91 10.45 9.04
C ARG A 187 6.07 9.75 9.75
N LEU A 188 6.42 8.51 9.36
CA LEU A 188 7.46 7.72 10.06
C LEU A 188 8.78 8.47 10.14
N TYR A 189 9.17 9.13 9.06
CA TYR A 189 10.39 9.94 9.01
C TYR A 189 10.40 11.03 10.08
N ASN A 190 9.35 11.85 10.12
CA ASN A 190 9.22 12.96 11.07
C ASN A 190 9.16 12.43 12.50
N PHE A 191 8.38 11.37 12.75
CA PHE A 191 8.31 10.74 14.06
C PHE A 191 9.69 10.32 14.58
N LEU A 192 10.51 9.66 13.74
CA LEU A 192 11.84 9.21 14.14
C LEU A 192 12.77 10.40 14.40
N VAL A 193 12.84 11.35 13.47
CA VAL A 193 13.71 12.53 13.59
C VAL A 193 13.32 13.42 14.77
N SER A 194 12.02 13.65 14.99
CA SER A 194 11.50 14.41 16.14
C SER A 194 11.84 13.75 17.48
N ASN A 195 12.13 12.43 17.50
CA ASN A 195 12.59 11.69 18.68
C ASN A 195 14.12 11.52 18.73
N GLY A 196 14.87 12.24 17.88
CA GLY A 196 16.33 12.20 17.86
C GLY A 196 16.92 10.94 17.20
N ILE A 197 16.11 10.20 16.44
CA ILE A 197 16.54 8.98 15.74
C ILE A 197 16.89 9.31 14.29
N TRP A 198 18.19 9.30 13.99
CA TRP A 198 18.73 9.72 12.69
C TRP A 198 18.99 8.56 11.72
N ASP A 199 19.05 7.32 12.22
CA ASP A 199 19.26 6.12 11.39
C ASP A 199 17.96 5.60 10.77
N VAL A 200 17.19 6.52 10.17
CA VAL A 200 15.82 6.30 9.67
C VAL A 200 15.72 5.12 8.72
N GLU A 201 16.69 4.93 7.82
CA GLU A 201 16.69 3.81 6.89
C GLU A 201 16.59 2.46 7.61
N LYS A 202 17.39 2.25 8.67
CA LYS A 202 17.40 0.98 9.42
C LYS A 202 16.07 0.76 10.12
N ARG A 203 15.58 1.78 10.82
CA ARG A 203 14.32 1.74 11.57
C ARG A 203 13.13 1.48 10.65
N ALA A 204 13.11 2.13 9.48
CA ALA A 204 12.07 1.94 8.48
C ALA A 204 12.13 0.52 7.87
N LYS A 205 13.33 0.02 7.51
CA LYS A 205 13.49 -1.36 7.02
C LYS A 205 12.96 -2.38 8.03
N LEU A 206 13.32 -2.25 9.30
CA LEU A 206 12.78 -3.11 10.36
C LEU A 206 11.26 -3.00 10.44
N ALA A 207 10.71 -1.79 10.51
CA ALA A 207 9.26 -1.60 10.61
C ALA A 207 8.50 -2.25 9.44
N PHE A 208 9.02 -2.11 8.21
CA PHE A 208 8.43 -2.76 7.03
C PHE A 208 8.61 -4.27 7.01
N ALA A 209 9.75 -4.79 7.49
CA ALA A 209 9.95 -6.22 7.65
C ALA A 209 8.89 -6.83 8.58
N LEU A 210 8.66 -6.20 9.73
CA LEU A 210 7.63 -6.63 10.69
C LEU A 210 6.23 -6.53 10.09
N LEU A 211 5.90 -5.39 9.48
CA LEU A 211 4.60 -5.15 8.87
C LEU A 211 4.29 -6.19 7.78
N LEU A 212 5.22 -6.40 6.84
CA LEU A 212 5.02 -7.26 5.67
C LEU A 212 5.17 -8.76 5.98
N THR A 213 5.64 -9.11 7.18
CA THR A 213 5.69 -10.48 7.69
C THR A 213 4.68 -10.74 8.82
N SER A 214 3.81 -9.77 9.13
CA SER A 214 2.75 -9.91 10.15
C SER A 214 1.55 -10.70 9.64
N VAL A 215 0.79 -11.28 10.58
CA VAL A 215 -0.57 -11.80 10.37
C VAL A 215 -1.52 -10.63 10.17
N GLY A 216 -2.47 -10.76 9.25
CA GLY A 216 -3.40 -9.69 8.92
C GLY A 216 -3.06 -8.99 7.62
N ILE A 217 -3.51 -7.75 7.51
CA ILE A 217 -3.54 -7.01 6.26
C ILE A 217 -2.63 -5.80 6.41
N PRO A 218 -1.43 -5.83 5.81
CA PRO A 218 -0.55 -4.70 5.89
C PRO A 218 -1.13 -3.53 5.11
N MET A 219 -0.97 -2.35 5.68
CA MET A 219 -1.38 -1.10 5.10
C MET A 219 -0.21 -0.14 5.10
N ILE A 220 0.13 0.34 3.89
CA ILE A 220 1.19 1.31 3.68
C ILE A 220 0.54 2.64 3.30
N PHE A 221 0.79 3.66 4.12
CA PHE A 221 0.41 5.03 3.81
C PHE A 221 1.37 5.59 2.74
N ALA A 222 0.81 6.21 1.70
CA ALA A 222 1.59 6.60 0.51
C ALA A 222 2.76 7.52 0.87
N GLY A 223 3.96 7.18 0.37
CA GLY A 223 5.21 7.88 0.63
C GLY A 223 6.07 7.23 1.72
N GLU A 224 5.48 6.46 2.63
CA GLU A 224 6.22 5.78 3.71
C GLU A 224 7.21 4.74 3.17
N GLU A 225 6.93 4.14 2.02
CA GLU A 225 7.79 3.14 1.39
C GLU A 225 9.18 3.68 0.99
N PHE A 226 9.36 5.00 0.96
CA PHE A 226 10.65 5.68 0.82
C PHE A 226 10.88 6.71 1.95
N ALA A 227 10.16 6.54 3.05
CA ALA A 227 10.16 7.37 4.26
C ALA A 227 9.90 8.86 3.99
N ASP A 228 8.96 9.20 3.11
CA ASP A 228 8.64 10.59 2.78
C ASP A 228 8.47 11.44 4.05
N GLN A 229 8.94 12.68 3.98
CA GLN A 229 8.82 13.62 5.09
C GLN A 229 7.60 14.51 4.88
N MET A 230 6.99 14.90 5.99
CA MET A 230 6.02 15.98 6.04
C MET A 230 6.77 17.31 6.02
N ASP A 231 6.52 18.13 5.01
CA ASP A 231 7.13 19.44 4.79
C ASP A 231 6.35 20.55 5.50
N ARG A 232 5.03 20.38 5.67
CA ARG A 232 4.16 21.37 6.33
C ARG A 232 4.17 21.25 7.85
N SER A 233 5.26 20.73 8.42
CA SER A 233 5.36 20.09 9.74
C SER A 233 5.01 20.93 10.97
N VAL A 234 4.83 22.24 10.82
CA VAL A 234 4.44 23.12 11.93
C VAL A 234 2.94 23.00 12.26
N ASP A 235 2.14 22.49 11.32
CA ASP A 235 0.69 22.38 11.44
C ASP A 235 0.24 20.97 11.11
N MET A 236 0.07 20.13 12.14
CA MET A 236 -0.41 18.75 12.00
C MET A 236 -1.76 18.66 11.29
N GLY A 237 -2.59 19.71 11.36
CA GLY A 237 -3.85 19.78 10.62
C GLY A 237 -3.68 19.82 9.09
N LYS A 238 -2.46 20.08 8.61
CA LYS A 238 -2.13 20.16 7.18
C LYS A 238 -1.43 18.93 6.64
N LYS A 239 -1.14 17.91 7.46
CA LYS A 239 -0.50 16.65 7.01
C LYS A 239 -1.26 16.00 5.84
N GLN A 240 -2.58 15.99 5.89
CA GLN A 240 -3.43 15.40 4.83
C GLN A 240 -3.34 16.18 3.51
N SER A 241 -3.00 17.47 3.58
CA SER A 241 -2.79 18.33 2.42
C SER A 241 -1.35 18.30 1.88
N ASP A 242 -0.47 17.52 2.50
CA ASP A 242 0.94 17.46 2.15
C ASP A 242 1.16 16.42 1.03
N PRO A 243 1.42 16.85 -0.21
CA PRO A 243 1.57 15.93 -1.33
C PRO A 243 2.80 15.04 -1.12
N VAL A 244 2.67 13.78 -1.49
CA VAL A 244 3.80 12.85 -1.49
C VAL A 244 4.88 13.35 -2.45
N ASN A 245 6.09 13.57 -1.94
CA ASN A 245 7.18 14.10 -2.75
C ASN A 245 8.03 12.96 -3.35
N TYR A 246 7.59 12.43 -4.48
CA TYR A 246 8.27 11.34 -5.19
C TYR A 246 9.69 11.66 -5.67
N SER A 247 10.09 12.95 -5.75
CA SER A 247 11.46 13.31 -6.11
C SER A 247 12.48 12.79 -5.09
N ARG A 248 12.09 12.68 -3.81
CA ARG A 248 12.93 12.16 -2.71
C ARG A 248 13.30 10.70 -2.88
N LYS A 249 12.48 9.92 -3.58
CA LYS A 249 12.77 8.52 -3.88
C LYS A 249 13.88 8.39 -4.94
N ASN A 250 14.07 9.40 -5.79
CA ASN A 250 14.89 9.32 -6.99
C ASN A 250 16.29 9.95 -6.82
N ASP A 251 16.74 10.17 -5.58
CA ASP A 251 18.03 10.81 -5.28
C ASP A 251 19.25 9.87 -5.39
N GLY A 252 19.06 8.58 -5.68
CA GLY A 252 20.15 7.59 -5.72
C GLY A 252 20.57 7.08 -4.33
N GLY A 253 19.95 7.57 -3.26
CA GLY A 253 20.38 7.38 -1.89
C GLY A 253 19.59 6.31 -1.13
N TRP A 254 19.64 6.42 0.20
CA TRP A 254 19.02 5.48 1.13
C TRP A 254 17.49 5.36 0.96
N ARG A 255 16.82 6.42 0.49
CA ARG A 255 15.38 6.42 0.23
C ARG A 255 15.02 5.50 -0.94
N GLN A 256 15.85 5.51 -1.98
CA GLN A 256 15.72 4.58 -3.10
C GLN A 256 15.99 3.13 -2.65
N ALA A 257 16.99 2.93 -1.78
CA ALA A 257 17.30 1.63 -1.21
C ALA A 257 16.15 1.09 -0.33
N LEU A 258 15.53 1.95 0.49
CA LEU A 258 14.34 1.63 1.28
C LEU A 258 13.17 1.26 0.35
N PHE A 259 12.91 2.04 -0.70
CA PHE A 259 11.88 1.72 -1.68
C PHE A 259 12.08 0.35 -2.32
N GLY A 260 13.32 0.05 -2.74
CA GLY A 260 13.67 -1.26 -3.30
C GLY A 260 13.44 -2.40 -2.30
N TYR A 261 13.83 -2.20 -1.04
CA TYR A 261 13.61 -3.16 0.05
C TYR A 261 12.12 -3.43 0.27
N VAL A 262 11.30 -2.38 0.44
CA VAL A 262 9.85 -2.51 0.64
C VAL A 262 9.19 -3.17 -0.56
N ALA A 263 9.56 -2.78 -1.79
CA ALA A 263 9.03 -3.39 -3.01
C ALA A 263 9.36 -4.89 -3.11
N THR A 264 10.57 -5.31 -2.71
CA THR A 264 10.96 -6.73 -2.65
C THR A 264 10.07 -7.49 -1.67
N LEU A 265 9.86 -6.95 -0.47
CA LEU A 265 9.03 -7.60 0.56
C LEU A 265 7.56 -7.65 0.18
N VAL A 266 7.01 -6.61 -0.45
CA VAL A 266 5.64 -6.62 -0.97
C VAL A 266 5.47 -7.72 -2.02
N LYS A 267 6.37 -7.80 -3.01
CA LYS A 267 6.34 -8.86 -4.04
C LYS A 267 6.43 -10.25 -3.42
N PHE A 268 7.28 -10.41 -2.41
CA PHE A 268 7.41 -11.66 -1.69
C PHE A 268 6.12 -12.02 -0.96
N ARG A 269 5.55 -11.10 -0.19
CA ARG A 269 4.29 -11.31 0.54
C ARG A 269 3.16 -11.68 -0.39
N THR A 270 3.00 -11.00 -1.54
CA THR A 270 1.88 -11.26 -2.46
C THR A 270 1.89 -12.66 -3.07
N LYS A 271 3.03 -13.37 -3.04
CA LYS A 271 3.16 -14.67 -3.68
C LYS A 271 3.40 -15.82 -2.70
N CYS A 272 4.03 -15.56 -1.55
CA CYS A 272 4.39 -16.59 -0.60
C CYS A 272 3.17 -17.03 0.24
N PRO A 273 2.67 -18.28 0.09
CA PRO A 273 1.45 -18.71 0.78
C PRO A 273 1.54 -18.65 2.31
N ALA A 274 2.72 -18.93 2.86
CA ALA A 274 2.98 -18.92 4.30
C ALA A 274 2.69 -17.55 4.96
N LEU A 275 2.82 -16.44 4.23
CA LEU A 275 2.53 -15.11 4.78
C LEU A 275 1.03 -14.77 4.79
N GLY A 276 0.20 -15.58 4.15
CA GLY A 276 -1.27 -15.47 4.15
C GLY A 276 -1.98 -16.30 5.21
N GLU A 277 -1.26 -17.15 5.94
CA GLU A 277 -1.87 -17.96 7.00
C GLU A 277 -2.07 -17.13 8.29
N ASP A 278 -3.17 -17.37 9.00
CA ASP A 278 -3.43 -16.83 10.33
C ASP A 278 -2.64 -17.63 11.39
N ASP A 279 -1.32 -17.51 11.33
CA ASP A 279 -0.41 -18.23 12.22
C ASP A 279 0.84 -17.41 12.55
N THR A 280 1.40 -17.58 13.74
CA THR A 280 2.73 -17.08 14.09
C THR A 280 3.26 -17.94 15.22
N ASP A 281 4.48 -18.44 15.07
CA ASP A 281 5.12 -19.28 16.09
C ASP A 281 6.51 -18.76 16.42
N PHE A 282 6.67 -18.22 17.63
CA PHE A 282 7.94 -17.75 18.18
C PHE A 282 8.72 -18.93 18.74
N PHE A 283 9.83 -19.28 18.09
CA PHE A 283 10.66 -20.42 18.47
C PHE A 283 12.00 -20.03 19.08
N HIS A 284 12.33 -18.73 19.09
CA HIS A 284 13.53 -18.19 19.70
C HIS A 284 13.29 -16.79 20.27
N VAL A 285 13.70 -16.58 21.53
CA VAL A 285 13.81 -15.28 22.17
C VAL A 285 15.12 -15.31 22.97
N ASP A 286 16.05 -14.41 22.65
CA ASP A 286 17.31 -14.32 23.37
C ASP A 286 17.14 -13.47 24.63
N GLY A 287 17.29 -14.12 25.78
CA GLY A 287 17.21 -13.45 27.09
C GLY A 287 18.42 -12.58 27.41
N SER A 288 19.57 -12.76 26.75
CA SER A 288 20.79 -12.02 27.05
C SER A 288 20.74 -10.52 26.70
N PRO A 289 20.15 -10.07 25.57
CA PRO A 289 19.85 -8.67 25.30
C PRO A 289 18.49 -8.25 25.93
N GLY A 290 18.10 -8.84 27.07
CA GLY A 290 16.83 -8.54 27.73
C GLY A 290 15.58 -8.90 26.92
N GLY A 291 15.66 -9.92 26.05
CA GLY A 291 14.53 -10.35 25.22
C GLY A 291 14.38 -9.60 23.90
N LYS A 292 15.33 -8.74 23.51
CA LYS A 292 15.22 -7.88 22.32
C LYS A 292 15.60 -8.55 20.99
N ILE A 293 16.08 -9.80 20.99
CA ILE A 293 16.29 -10.53 19.75
C ILE A 293 15.34 -11.72 19.71
N MET A 294 14.56 -11.79 18.63
CA MET A 294 13.49 -12.78 18.48
C MET A 294 13.55 -13.43 17.11
N ALA A 295 13.15 -14.69 17.03
CA ALA A 295 12.84 -15.34 15.77
C ALA A 295 11.49 -16.06 15.82
N TRP A 296 10.73 -15.91 14.75
CA TRP A 296 9.44 -16.56 14.58
C TRP A 296 9.30 -17.12 13.17
N ARG A 297 8.37 -18.06 13.03
CA ARG A 297 7.97 -18.61 11.74
C ARG A 297 6.53 -18.25 11.40
N ARG A 298 6.28 -18.14 10.10
CA ARG A 298 4.98 -17.99 9.45
C ARG A 298 4.77 -19.16 8.48
N GLY A 299 3.53 -19.60 8.36
CA GLY A 299 3.12 -20.77 7.59
C GLY A 299 3.30 -22.08 8.36
N ARG A 300 2.25 -22.90 8.34
CA ARG A 300 2.27 -24.26 8.88
C ARG A 300 3.31 -25.11 8.14
N VAL A 301 4.08 -25.87 8.92
CA VAL A 301 5.07 -26.82 8.39
C VAL A 301 4.43 -28.20 8.27
N GLY A 302 4.54 -28.82 7.09
CA GLY A 302 3.93 -30.12 6.77
C GLY A 302 3.29 -30.14 5.38
N ASP A 303 3.04 -31.32 4.81
CA ASP A 303 2.37 -31.52 3.51
C ASP A 303 2.98 -30.72 2.33
N GLY A 304 4.31 -30.54 2.32
CA GLY A 304 5.01 -29.79 1.27
C GLY A 304 4.92 -28.26 1.40
N ARG A 305 4.28 -27.73 2.45
CA ARG A 305 4.29 -26.29 2.77
C ARG A 305 5.67 -25.86 3.29
N LEU A 306 6.11 -24.68 2.85
CA LEU A 306 7.44 -24.14 3.15
C LEU A 306 7.30 -22.87 4.00
N PRO A 307 7.97 -22.79 5.17
CA PRO A 307 7.79 -21.68 6.10
C PRO A 307 8.54 -20.42 5.65
N VAL A 308 8.17 -19.30 6.26
CA VAL A 308 8.97 -18.07 6.32
C VAL A 308 9.50 -17.90 7.74
N VAL A 309 10.80 -17.72 7.88
CA VAL A 309 11.45 -17.43 9.17
C VAL A 309 11.88 -15.97 9.18
N VAL A 310 11.56 -15.27 10.27
CA VAL A 310 12.03 -13.90 10.50
C VAL A 310 12.88 -13.88 11.75
N VAL A 311 14.05 -13.25 11.68
CA VAL A 311 14.91 -12.99 12.83
C VAL A 311 15.07 -11.47 12.95
N ALA A 312 14.68 -10.90 14.07
CA ALA A 312 14.71 -9.46 14.29
C ALA A 312 15.49 -9.09 15.56
N ASN A 313 16.30 -8.04 15.43
CA ASN A 313 17.00 -7.40 16.54
C ASN A 313 16.35 -6.04 16.83
N PHE A 314 15.82 -5.90 18.04
CA PHE A 314 15.22 -4.67 18.57
C PHE A 314 16.17 -3.91 19.50
N ASP A 315 17.45 -4.28 19.53
CA ASP A 315 18.48 -3.62 20.33
C ASP A 315 19.25 -2.58 19.53
N ASP A 316 19.85 -1.64 20.26
CA ASP A 316 20.75 -0.61 19.73
C ASP A 316 22.15 -1.16 19.38
N GLU A 317 22.44 -2.39 19.80
CA GLU A 317 23.71 -3.06 19.59
C GLU A 317 23.63 -4.16 18.52
N ASN A 318 24.72 -4.30 17.76
CA ASN A 318 24.91 -5.46 16.90
C ASN A 318 25.14 -6.71 17.75
N THR A 319 24.77 -7.88 17.25
CA THR A 319 25.15 -9.14 17.89
C THR A 319 26.68 -9.27 17.93
N PRO A 320 27.28 -9.76 19.04
CA PRO A 320 28.73 -9.88 19.16
C PRO A 320 29.28 -10.98 18.25
N GLY A 321 30.50 -10.75 17.74
CA GLY A 321 31.23 -11.74 16.94
C GLY A 321 30.82 -11.76 15.46
N LYS A 322 31.20 -12.84 14.78
CA LYS A 322 30.95 -13.02 13.33
C LYS A 322 29.59 -13.65 13.04
N ASP A 323 29.09 -14.48 13.95
CA ASP A 323 27.87 -15.26 13.76
C ASP A 323 26.98 -15.16 14.99
N TYR A 324 25.71 -14.82 14.81
CA TYR A 324 24.68 -14.99 15.82
C TYR A 324 23.90 -16.27 15.55
N PHE A 325 23.85 -17.16 16.55
CA PHE A 325 23.28 -18.50 16.40
C PHE A 325 21.86 -18.58 16.98
N VAL A 326 20.89 -18.92 16.12
CA VAL A 326 19.51 -19.20 16.50
C VAL A 326 19.37 -20.72 16.67
N PRO A 327 19.36 -21.30 17.88
CA PRO A 327 19.52 -22.74 18.10
C PRO A 327 18.43 -23.60 17.47
N ASN A 328 17.16 -23.19 17.57
CA ASN A 328 15.98 -23.97 17.20
C ASN A 328 15.49 -23.67 15.77
N TRP A 329 16.41 -23.51 14.82
CA TRP A 329 16.04 -23.19 13.43
C TRP A 329 15.23 -24.32 12.79
N PRO A 330 14.04 -24.04 12.21
CA PRO A 330 13.21 -25.08 11.59
C PRO A 330 13.87 -25.63 10.34
N ASP A 331 13.90 -26.95 10.15
CA ASP A 331 14.40 -27.62 8.94
C ASP A 331 15.79 -27.13 8.48
N ARG A 332 16.71 -26.90 9.44
CA ARG A 332 18.05 -26.35 9.16
C ARG A 332 18.85 -27.19 8.16
N ASP A 333 18.71 -28.50 8.25
CA ASP A 333 19.37 -29.50 7.41
C ASP A 333 18.86 -29.52 5.97
N GLN A 334 17.70 -28.92 5.70
CA GLN A 334 17.12 -28.87 4.37
C GLN A 334 17.78 -27.79 3.51
N ALA A 335 18.10 -28.13 2.26
CA ALA A 335 18.65 -27.19 1.28
C ALA A 335 17.59 -26.19 0.78
N GLY A 336 18.05 -25.17 0.05
CA GLY A 336 17.18 -24.22 -0.66
C GLY A 336 16.79 -22.97 0.14
N TRP A 337 17.38 -22.75 1.32
CA TRP A 337 17.18 -21.52 2.06
C TRP A 337 17.70 -20.30 1.27
N ARG A 338 16.92 -19.23 1.29
CA ARG A 338 17.29 -17.92 0.76
C ARG A 338 16.94 -16.83 1.75
N GLU A 339 17.76 -15.78 1.81
CA GLU A 339 17.42 -14.52 2.47
C GLU A 339 16.70 -13.63 1.43
N VAL A 340 15.50 -13.18 1.79
CA VAL A 340 14.52 -12.58 0.88
C VAL A 340 14.93 -11.17 0.46
N SER A 341 15.41 -10.34 1.40
CA SER A 341 15.66 -8.93 1.11
C SER A 341 16.85 -8.70 0.16
N GLN A 342 17.85 -9.57 0.23
CA GLN A 342 19.03 -9.58 -0.63
C GLN A 342 18.88 -10.54 -1.82
N GLY A 343 17.86 -11.41 -1.82
CA GLY A 343 17.68 -12.44 -2.84
C GLY A 343 18.84 -13.46 -2.87
N ARG A 344 19.48 -13.69 -1.72
CA ARG A 344 20.73 -14.45 -1.62
C ARG A 344 20.48 -15.87 -1.15
N HIS A 345 21.09 -16.86 -1.80
CA HIS A 345 21.10 -18.24 -1.31
C HIS A 345 21.88 -18.36 0.01
N VAL A 346 21.32 -19.13 0.95
CA VAL A 346 21.89 -19.38 2.27
C VAL A 346 22.08 -20.89 2.43
N PRO A 347 23.32 -21.40 2.30
CA PRO A 347 23.61 -22.80 2.59
C PRO A 347 23.08 -23.29 3.95
N ALA A 348 22.76 -24.58 4.04
CA ALA A 348 22.29 -25.22 5.28
C ALA A 348 23.31 -25.13 6.42
N ASP A 349 24.62 -25.13 6.10
CA ASP A 349 25.72 -25.12 7.09
C ASP A 349 25.76 -23.86 7.97
N TRP A 350 25.19 -22.74 7.50
CA TRP A 350 25.22 -21.44 8.18
C TRP A 350 23.86 -20.74 8.27
N VAL A 351 22.77 -21.36 7.79
CA VAL A 351 21.43 -20.80 8.01
C VAL A 351 21.11 -20.74 9.51
N GLY A 352 20.69 -19.57 9.99
CA GLY A 352 20.55 -19.30 11.41
C GLY A 352 21.87 -19.12 12.18
N ARG A 353 22.99 -18.91 11.47
CA ARG A 353 24.32 -18.55 12.00
C ARG A 353 24.86 -17.34 11.21
N GLU A 354 24.21 -16.21 11.36
CA GLU A 354 24.58 -14.99 10.64
C GLU A 354 24.64 -13.81 11.61
N PRO A 355 25.49 -12.80 11.36
CA PRO A 355 25.51 -11.62 12.20
C PRO A 355 24.18 -10.87 12.03
N LEU A 356 23.69 -10.24 13.10
CA LEU A 356 22.44 -9.49 13.08
C LEU A 356 22.71 -8.09 13.64
N MET A 357 22.53 -7.08 12.79
CA MET A 357 22.84 -5.70 13.14
C MET A 357 21.76 -5.09 14.04
N ALA A 358 22.11 -4.01 14.73
CA ALA A 358 21.16 -3.20 15.50
C ALA A 358 19.99 -2.78 14.61
N TRP A 359 18.76 -3.00 15.10
CA TRP A 359 17.52 -2.68 14.37
C TRP A 359 17.41 -3.34 12.99
N GLU A 360 17.96 -4.55 12.82
CA GLU A 360 17.86 -5.32 11.59
C GLU A 360 16.83 -6.45 11.73
N ALA A 361 16.12 -6.74 10.64
CA ALA A 361 15.40 -7.99 10.47
C ALA A 361 15.86 -8.70 9.19
N LYS A 362 16.07 -10.01 9.30
CA LYS A 362 16.40 -10.90 8.18
C LYS A 362 15.26 -11.88 7.98
N ILE A 363 14.87 -12.07 6.71
CA ILE A 363 13.70 -12.86 6.33
C ILE A 363 14.18 -14.00 5.45
N TYR A 364 13.82 -15.22 5.83
CA TYR A 364 14.30 -16.43 5.19
C TYR A 364 13.14 -17.30 4.74
N THR A 365 13.34 -17.99 3.63
CA THR A 365 12.37 -18.98 3.17
C THR A 365 13.06 -20.04 2.32
N ARG A 366 12.42 -21.20 2.17
CA ARG A 366 12.75 -22.19 1.13
C ARG A 366 11.80 -22.12 -0.07
N TRP A 367 10.72 -21.35 0.04
CA TRP A 367 9.74 -21.20 -1.02
C TRP A 367 10.29 -20.39 -2.19
N SER A 368 9.95 -20.80 -3.41
CA SER A 368 10.33 -20.16 -4.68
C SER A 368 9.12 -20.05 -5.61
N ASP A 369 9.13 -19.05 -6.50
CA ASP A 369 8.10 -18.88 -7.55
C ASP A 369 8.08 -20.04 -8.55
N ASP A 370 9.20 -20.76 -8.70
CA ASP A 370 9.41 -21.81 -9.71
C ASP A 370 9.00 -23.23 -9.23
N ALA A 371 8.28 -23.33 -8.10
CA ALA A 371 7.90 -24.60 -7.47
C ALA A 371 6.46 -25.03 -7.81
#